data_AF-A0A972PBX6-F1
#
_entry.id   AF-A0A972PBX6-F1
#
_cell.length_a   1.000
_cell.length_b   1.000
_cell.length_c   1.000
_cell.angle_alpha   90.00
_cell.angle_beta   90.00
_cell.angle_gamma   90.00
#
_symmetry.space_group_name_H-M   'P 1'
#
loop_
_entity.id
_entity.type
_entity.pdbx_description
1 polymer ?
#
loop_
_entity_poly.entity_id
_entity_poly.type
_entity_poly.pdbx_seq_one_letter_code
_entity_poly.pdbx_strand_id
1 'polypeptide(L)'
;MKAIKAAALAYYADTGTFPPNDDDVTGAGPTAPGKRGIFFFQQSVNMSNGTTWNPSGWNGPYLEKWPQAQYWAGNHGGTYQWQGVYNYGSTPLDFNGDNTADPCIELNFGGSGFTDDQISAIMKNIDAALDDGNLATGMFRYRPSTNWPQHTAYYCVAYSN
;
A
#
# COMPACT_ATOMS: atom_id res chain seq x y z
N MET A 1 5.28 -8.47 1.20
CA MET A 1 4.54 -7.60 2.13
C MET A 1 5.18 -7.48 3.51
N LYS A 2 5.56 -8.57 4.20
CA LYS A 2 6.25 -8.49 5.50
C LYS A 2 7.47 -7.56 5.50
N ALA A 3 8.28 -7.59 4.43
CA ALA A 3 9.40 -6.65 4.26
C ALA A 3 8.98 -5.18 4.16
N ILE A 4 7.91 -4.87 3.40
CA ILE A 4 7.38 -3.51 3.30
C ILE A 4 6.81 -3.06 4.65
N LYS A 5 6.09 -3.94 5.37
CA LYS A 5 5.60 -3.66 6.73
C LYS A 5 6.74 -3.35 7.70
N ALA A 6 7.80 -4.17 7.69
CA ALA A 6 8.97 -3.92 8.52
C ALA A 6 9.63 -2.57 8.19
N ALA A 7 9.76 -2.24 6.91
CA ALA A 7 10.30 -0.96 6.48
C ALA A 7 9.44 0.23 6.91
N ALA A 8 8.12 0.13 6.81
CA ALA A 8 7.20 1.16 7.26
C ALA A 8 7.24 1.37 8.79
N LEU A 9 7.35 0.29 9.56
CA LEU A 9 7.50 0.38 11.01
C LEU A 9 8.86 0.97 11.42
N ALA A 10 9.95 0.61 10.72
CA ALA A 10 11.27 1.21 10.94
C ALA A 10 11.27 2.72 10.61
N TYR A 11 10.66 3.10 9.49
CA TYR A 11 10.45 4.49 9.12
C TYR A 11 9.70 5.26 10.22
N TYR A 12 8.59 4.70 10.71
CA TYR A 12 7.80 5.33 11.77
C TYR A 12 8.59 5.46 13.07
N ALA A 13 9.36 4.43 13.45
CA ALA A 13 10.18 4.46 14.65
C ALA A 13 11.22 5.59 14.62
N ASP A 14 11.79 5.87 13.46
CA ASP A 14 12.81 6.92 13.28
C ASP A 14 12.21 8.33 13.17
N THR A 15 11.07 8.45 12.49
CA THR A 15 10.51 9.76 12.09
C THR A 15 9.31 10.20 12.91
N GLY A 16 8.69 9.28 13.66
CA GLY A 16 7.44 9.50 14.40
C GLY A 16 6.18 9.59 13.52
N THR A 17 6.30 9.38 12.20
CA THR A 17 5.17 9.47 11.27
C THR A 17 5.29 8.44 10.15
N PHE A 18 4.16 8.05 9.56
CA PHE A 18 4.19 7.22 8.35
C PHE A 18 4.39 8.11 7.11
N PRO A 19 5.04 7.60 6.05
CA PRO A 19 5.13 8.36 4.82
C PRO A 19 3.74 8.60 4.19
N PRO A 20 3.54 9.71 3.46
CA PRO A 20 2.31 9.99 2.73
C PRO A 20 2.11 8.98 1.58
N ASN A 21 1.00 9.09 0.85
CA ASN A 21 0.73 8.25 -0.30
C ASN A 21 1.79 8.45 -1.40
N ASP A 22 2.28 7.37 -2.00
CA ASP A 22 3.22 7.46 -3.10
C ASP A 22 2.60 7.95 -4.43
N ASP A 23 1.26 7.99 -4.54
CA ASP A 23 0.54 8.70 -5.61
C ASP A 23 0.65 10.23 -5.51
N ASP A 24 0.93 10.77 -4.32
CA ASP A 24 1.08 12.22 -4.12
C ASP A 24 2.46 12.75 -4.52
N VAL A 25 3.36 11.87 -4.97
CA VAL A 25 4.73 12.23 -5.38
C VAL A 25 4.72 12.89 -6.75
N THR A 26 5.54 13.92 -6.96
CA THR A 26 5.63 14.61 -8.25
C THR A 26 5.97 13.62 -9.37
N GLY A 27 5.11 13.57 -10.39
CA GLY A 27 5.27 12.67 -11.52
C GLY A 27 4.95 11.21 -11.22
N ALA A 28 4.36 10.91 -10.05
CA ALA A 28 3.71 9.63 -9.80
C ALA A 28 2.39 9.50 -10.57
N GLY A 29 1.94 8.27 -10.71
CA GLY A 29 0.73 7.91 -11.42
C GLY A 29 0.79 6.45 -11.90
N PRO A 30 -0.33 5.93 -12.44
CA PRO A 30 -0.45 4.52 -12.86
C PRO A 30 0.56 4.12 -13.94
N THR A 31 1.15 5.08 -14.65
CA THR A 31 2.15 4.87 -15.70
C THR A 31 3.59 5.18 -15.26
N ALA A 32 3.83 5.52 -13.98
CA ALA A 32 5.14 5.92 -13.45
C ALA A 32 5.67 4.95 -12.38
N PRO A 33 6.02 3.70 -12.75
CA PRO A 33 6.38 2.64 -11.79
C PRO A 33 7.64 2.93 -10.95
N GLY A 34 8.50 3.86 -11.38
CA GLY A 34 9.74 4.23 -10.68
C GLY A 34 9.56 5.03 -9.39
N LYS A 35 8.32 5.38 -9.02
CA LYS A 35 8.02 6.19 -7.81
C LYS A 35 7.38 5.39 -6.68
N ARG A 36 7.07 4.11 -6.90
CA ARG A 36 6.45 3.25 -5.89
C ARG A 36 7.39 3.03 -4.71
N GLY A 37 6.89 3.27 -3.51
CA GLY A 37 7.64 3.16 -2.26
C GLY A 37 8.81 4.13 -2.11
N ILE A 38 8.85 5.24 -2.84
CA ILE A 38 10.02 6.14 -2.90
C ILE A 38 10.50 6.63 -1.53
N PHE A 39 9.59 6.83 -0.58
CA PHE A 39 9.90 7.28 0.78
C PHE A 39 10.77 6.29 1.58
N PHE A 40 10.79 5.02 1.17
CA PHE A 40 11.66 4.00 1.78
C PHE A 40 13.09 4.01 1.23
N PHE A 41 13.35 4.79 0.17
CA PHE A 41 14.66 4.92 -0.48
C PHE A 41 15.25 6.32 -0.31
N GLN A 42 14.42 7.34 -0.13
CA GLN A 42 14.82 8.74 -0.15
C GLN A 42 14.22 9.49 1.04
N GLN A 43 15.06 10.26 1.72
CA GLN A 43 14.63 11.15 2.79
C GLN A 43 13.77 12.30 2.25
N SER A 44 14.26 12.99 1.20
CA SER A 44 13.63 14.18 0.65
C SER A 44 12.96 13.87 -0.69
N VAL A 45 11.63 13.98 -0.75
CA VAL A 45 10.81 13.65 -1.93
C VAL A 45 9.91 14.83 -2.29
N ASN A 46 9.88 15.20 -3.57
CA ASN A 46 8.99 16.26 -4.06
C ASN A 46 7.57 15.72 -4.25
N MET A 47 6.60 16.50 -3.76
CA MET A 47 5.18 16.18 -3.78
C MET A 47 4.47 16.96 -4.90
N SER A 48 3.40 16.40 -5.44
CA SER A 48 2.62 16.98 -6.55
C SER A 48 1.98 18.33 -6.23
N ASN A 49 1.81 18.66 -4.94
CA ASN A 49 1.34 19.96 -4.48
C ASN A 49 2.46 21.05 -4.41
N GLY A 50 3.67 20.76 -4.90
CA GLY A 50 4.80 21.68 -4.90
C GLY A 50 5.60 21.74 -3.58
N THR A 51 5.22 20.93 -2.58
CA THR A 51 5.98 20.81 -1.33
C THR A 51 7.04 19.72 -1.41
N THR A 52 7.95 19.69 -0.43
CA THR A 52 8.93 18.62 -0.26
C THR A 52 8.66 17.90 1.05
N TRP A 53 8.43 16.59 0.98
CA TRP A 53 8.38 15.72 2.13
C TRP A 53 9.80 15.39 2.57
N ASN A 54 10.19 15.80 3.78
CA ASN A 54 11.52 15.63 4.34
C ASN A 54 11.41 15.46 5.87
N PRO A 55 11.05 14.26 6.36
CA PRO A 55 10.86 14.02 7.78
C PRO A 55 12.18 14.17 8.54
N SER A 56 12.09 14.69 9.77
CA SER A 56 13.22 14.65 10.70
C SER A 56 13.45 13.22 11.19
N GLY A 57 14.67 12.90 11.60
CA GLY A 57 15.03 11.59 12.16
C GLY A 57 15.23 10.45 11.16
N TRP A 58 14.95 10.67 9.86
CA TRP A 58 15.14 9.63 8.83
C TRP A 58 16.56 9.03 8.87
N ASN A 59 16.62 7.70 8.89
CA ASN A 59 17.84 6.91 8.96
C ASN A 59 17.78 5.70 8.00
N GLY A 60 17.14 5.91 6.85
CA GLY A 60 17.04 4.90 5.80
C GLY A 60 18.33 4.77 4.97
N PRO A 61 18.27 4.05 3.83
CA PRO A 61 17.06 3.47 3.24
C PRO A 61 16.51 2.29 4.05
N TYR A 62 15.19 2.13 4.02
CA TYR A 62 14.46 1.08 4.76
C TYR A 62 14.15 -0.15 3.89
N LEU A 63 14.33 -0.03 2.57
CA LEU A 63 14.25 -1.11 1.60
C LEU A 63 15.40 -0.96 0.60
N GLU A 64 15.88 -2.08 0.06
CA GLU A 64 16.84 -2.05 -1.06
C GLU A 64 16.14 -1.81 -2.41
N LYS A 65 14.91 -2.32 -2.55
CA LYS A 65 14.09 -2.17 -3.75
C LYS A 65 12.61 -2.35 -3.47
N TRP A 66 11.78 -1.70 -4.28
CA TRP A 66 10.34 -1.93 -4.25
C TRP A 66 9.99 -3.19 -5.03
N PRO A 67 9.14 -4.10 -4.51
CA PRO A 67 8.70 -5.25 -5.27
C PRO A 67 7.84 -4.80 -6.46
N GLN A 68 8.25 -5.20 -7.67
CA GLN A 68 7.66 -4.73 -8.93
C GLN A 68 6.34 -5.43 -9.28
N ALA A 69 6.22 -6.74 -8.98
CA ALA A 69 5.04 -7.51 -9.31
C ALA A 69 4.73 -8.57 -8.25
N GLN A 70 3.44 -8.90 -8.13
CA GLN A 70 3.00 -10.02 -7.31
C GLN A 70 3.31 -11.33 -8.05
N TYR A 71 4.01 -12.27 -7.42
CA TYR A 71 4.43 -13.53 -8.06
C TYR A 71 3.26 -14.32 -8.66
N TRP A 72 2.10 -14.30 -8.00
CA TRP A 72 0.88 -14.97 -8.45
C TRP A 72 0.15 -14.23 -9.58
N ALA A 73 0.46 -12.97 -9.82
CA ALA A 73 -0.23 -12.18 -10.84
C ALA A 73 0.27 -12.51 -12.26
N GLY A 74 1.42 -13.18 -12.43
CA GLY A 74 1.92 -13.56 -13.76
C GLY A 74 1.89 -12.38 -14.75
N ASN A 75 1.23 -12.57 -15.90
CA ASN A 75 1.04 -11.52 -16.91
C ASN A 75 -0.19 -10.62 -16.67
N HIS A 76 -0.89 -10.81 -15.55
CA HIS A 76 -2.10 -10.08 -15.15
C HIS A 76 -1.76 -8.78 -14.40
N GLY A 77 -0.58 -8.17 -14.61
CA GLY A 77 -0.32 -6.78 -14.22
C GLY A 77 -0.46 -6.41 -12.74
N GLY A 78 -0.27 -7.35 -11.82
CA GLY A 78 -0.44 -7.10 -10.39
C GLY A 78 0.69 -6.29 -9.77
N THR A 79 0.37 -5.22 -9.04
CA THR A 79 1.35 -4.26 -8.48
C THR A 79 1.20 -4.04 -6.98
N TYR A 80 2.27 -3.57 -6.34
CA TYR A 80 2.24 -3.06 -4.96
C TYR A 80 2.33 -1.54 -4.97
N GLN A 81 1.49 -0.90 -4.16
CA GLN A 81 1.50 0.56 -3.97
C GLN A 81 1.50 0.89 -2.48
N TRP A 82 2.28 1.89 -2.08
CA TRP A 82 2.21 2.43 -0.73
C TRP A 82 1.10 3.47 -0.67
N GLN A 83 0.04 3.17 0.07
CA GLN A 83 -1.03 4.15 0.29
C GLN A 83 -0.68 5.11 1.43
N GLY A 84 0.12 4.70 2.41
CA GLY A 84 0.39 5.58 3.56
C GLY A 84 -0.92 6.07 4.20
N VAL A 85 -0.90 7.27 4.76
CA VAL A 85 -2.11 7.92 5.29
C VAL A 85 -2.90 8.48 4.12
N TYR A 86 -3.70 7.63 3.48
CA TYR A 86 -4.45 7.98 2.28
C TYR A 86 -5.94 8.17 2.53
N ASN A 87 -6.45 9.28 2.00
CA ASN A 87 -7.87 9.50 1.79
C ASN A 87 -8.21 9.11 0.35
N TYR A 88 -8.82 7.93 0.17
CA TYR A 88 -9.37 7.56 -1.14
C TYR A 88 -10.68 8.34 -1.35
N GLY A 89 -10.62 9.41 -2.14
CA GLY A 89 -11.74 10.34 -2.24
C GLY A 89 -12.06 10.97 -0.88
N SER A 90 -13.29 10.84 -0.39
CA SER A 90 -13.72 11.36 0.92
C SER A 90 -13.65 10.35 2.06
N THR A 91 -13.15 9.12 1.83
CA THR A 91 -13.13 8.07 2.86
C THR A 91 -11.69 7.61 3.14
N PRO A 92 -11.18 7.80 4.36
CA PRO A 92 -9.89 7.25 4.76
C PRO A 92 -9.89 5.73 4.64
N LEU A 93 -8.71 5.14 4.39
CA LEU A 93 -8.52 3.70 4.65
C LEU A 93 -8.53 3.49 6.16
N ASP A 94 -9.70 3.39 6.77
CA ASP A 94 -9.88 3.31 8.23
C ASP A 94 -10.47 1.94 8.59
N PHE A 95 -9.61 1.02 9.03
CA PHE A 95 -9.99 -0.38 9.28
C PHE A 95 -10.40 -0.63 10.73
N ASN A 96 -10.02 0.26 11.66
CA ASN A 96 -10.41 0.20 13.07
C ASN A 96 -11.62 1.10 13.39
N GLY A 97 -12.06 1.95 12.47
CA GLY A 97 -13.24 2.81 12.59
C GLY A 97 -13.00 4.07 13.45
N ASP A 98 -11.76 4.56 13.54
CA ASP A 98 -11.41 5.70 14.38
C ASP A 98 -11.46 7.06 13.65
N ASN A 99 -11.80 7.06 12.36
CA ASN A 99 -11.82 8.20 11.42
C ASN A 99 -10.43 8.72 11.02
N THR A 100 -9.38 7.96 11.27
CA THR A 100 -8.00 8.24 10.83
C THR A 100 -7.59 7.23 9.76
N ALA A 101 -6.85 7.70 8.75
CA ALA A 101 -6.39 6.80 7.69
C ALA A 101 -5.22 5.94 8.16
N ASP A 102 -5.42 4.63 8.10
CA ASP A 102 -4.42 3.63 8.37
C ASP A 102 -3.39 3.56 7.24
N PRO A 103 -2.09 3.43 7.57
CA PRO A 103 -1.04 3.21 6.59
C PRO A 103 -1.13 1.81 6.00
N CYS A 104 -1.43 1.71 4.71
CA CYS A 104 -1.62 0.41 4.07
C CYS A 104 -0.76 0.22 2.80
N ILE A 105 -0.54 -1.05 2.48
CA ILE A 105 0.00 -1.49 1.20
C ILE A 105 -1.19 -1.92 0.36
N GLU A 106 -1.35 -1.28 -0.80
CA GLU A 106 -2.31 -1.68 -1.80
C GLU A 106 -1.73 -2.79 -2.68
N LEU A 107 -2.58 -3.77 -2.97
CA LEU A 107 -2.38 -4.84 -3.92
C LEU A 107 -3.42 -4.66 -5.01
N ASN A 108 -2.97 -4.23 -6.18
CA ASN A 108 -3.83 -4.17 -7.35
C ASN A 108 -3.75 -5.46 -8.14
N PHE A 109 -4.92 -5.94 -8.57
CA PHE A 109 -5.04 -6.93 -9.62
C PHE A 109 -5.05 -6.16 -10.95
N GLY A 110 -4.01 -6.34 -11.77
CA GLY A 110 -4.08 -5.85 -13.14
C GLY A 110 -5.17 -6.65 -13.88
N GLY A 111 -6.05 -5.93 -14.55
CA GLY A 111 -7.26 -6.51 -15.11
C GLY A 111 -7.03 -7.62 -16.13
N SER A 112 -8.03 -8.51 -16.19
CA SER A 112 -8.28 -9.65 -17.10
C SER A 112 -7.49 -10.94 -16.82
N GLY A 113 -8.23 -12.03 -16.65
CA GLY A 113 -7.72 -13.41 -16.60
C GLY A 113 -8.16 -14.25 -15.40
N PHE A 114 -8.64 -13.61 -14.34
CA PHE A 114 -9.26 -14.28 -13.19
C PHE A 114 -10.73 -13.94 -13.08
N THR A 115 -11.53 -14.93 -12.68
CA THR A 115 -12.91 -14.74 -12.22
C THR A 115 -12.92 -14.19 -10.79
N ASP A 116 -14.01 -13.54 -10.39
CA ASP A 116 -14.19 -13.00 -9.03
C ASP A 116 -13.97 -14.07 -7.95
N ASP A 117 -14.40 -15.31 -8.21
CA ASP A 117 -14.19 -16.45 -7.31
C ASP A 117 -12.70 -16.81 -7.17
N GLN A 118 -11.96 -16.81 -8.28
CA GLN A 118 -10.51 -17.06 -8.25
C GLN A 118 -9.79 -15.95 -7.49
N ILE A 119 -10.16 -14.69 -7.71
CA ILE A 119 -9.57 -13.56 -7.00
C ILE A 119 -9.88 -13.67 -5.50
N SER A 120 -11.12 -13.93 -5.13
CA SER A 120 -11.54 -14.08 -3.74
C SER A 120 -10.80 -15.23 -3.04
N ALA A 121 -10.59 -16.36 -3.72
CA ALA A 121 -9.80 -17.47 -3.20
C ALA A 121 -8.32 -17.11 -3.02
N ILE A 122 -7.72 -16.41 -4.00
CA ILE A 122 -6.34 -15.91 -3.89
C ILE A 122 -6.23 -14.96 -2.69
N MET A 123 -7.17 -14.03 -2.53
CA MET A 123 -7.20 -13.08 -1.40
C MET A 123 -7.26 -13.78 -0.06
N LYS A 124 -8.15 -14.76 0.09
CA LYS A 124 -8.24 -15.53 1.33
C LYS A 124 -6.94 -16.28 1.66
N ASN A 125 -6.25 -16.81 0.64
CA ASN A 125 -4.96 -17.46 0.84
C ASN A 125 -3.84 -16.49 1.23
N ILE A 126 -3.83 -15.28 0.65
CA ILE A 126 -2.88 -14.23 1.01
C ILE A 126 -3.12 -13.78 2.45
N ASP A 127 -4.37 -13.50 2.79
CA ASP A 127 -4.81 -13.12 4.13
C ASP A 127 -4.38 -14.17 5.17
N ALA A 128 -4.71 -15.44 4.97
CA ALA A 128 -4.32 -16.52 5.88
C ALA A 128 -2.78 -16.65 6.07
N ALA A 129 -1.98 -16.21 5.09
CA ALA A 129 -0.53 -16.24 5.18
C ALA A 129 0.09 -15.00 5.87
N LEU A 130 -0.66 -13.90 5.95
CA LEU A 130 -0.17 -12.59 6.44
C LEU A 130 -0.85 -12.12 7.73
N ASP A 131 -2.06 -12.60 7.99
CA ASP A 131 -2.97 -12.08 8.99
C ASP A 131 -3.85 -13.20 9.57
N ASP A 132 -5.18 -13.19 9.40
CA ASP A 132 -6.10 -14.12 10.10
C ASP A 132 -6.92 -15.03 9.17
N GLY A 133 -6.87 -14.80 7.85
CA GLY A 133 -7.61 -15.60 6.87
C GLY A 133 -9.10 -15.29 6.79
N ASN A 134 -9.54 -14.21 7.43
CA ASN A 134 -10.86 -13.64 7.35
C ASN A 134 -10.81 -12.23 6.74
N LEU A 135 -11.21 -12.14 5.46
CA LEU A 135 -11.22 -10.88 4.69
C LEU A 135 -12.08 -9.75 5.28
N ALA A 136 -12.88 -10.01 6.31
CA ALA A 136 -13.67 -9.03 7.04
C ALA A 136 -13.01 -8.53 8.35
N THR A 137 -11.97 -9.19 8.87
CA THR A 137 -11.31 -8.87 10.14
C THR A 137 -9.78 -8.78 10.01
N GLY A 138 -9.12 -8.19 11.01
CA GLY A 138 -7.68 -7.98 10.95
C GLY A 138 -7.24 -6.78 10.08
N MET A 139 -5.98 -6.84 9.64
CA MET A 139 -5.25 -5.85 8.87
C MET A 139 -5.36 -6.04 7.35
N PHE A 140 -5.84 -7.19 6.87
CA PHE A 140 -6.06 -7.44 5.45
C PHE A 140 -7.52 -7.23 5.06
N ARG A 141 -7.81 -6.39 4.05
CA ARG A 141 -9.15 -6.26 3.45
C ARG A 141 -9.09 -6.38 1.95
N TYR A 142 -10.15 -6.96 1.41
CA TYR A 142 -10.36 -7.06 -0.03
C TYR A 142 -11.62 -6.30 -0.42
N ARG A 143 -11.51 -5.43 -1.43
CA ARG A 143 -12.62 -4.67 -2.03
C ARG A 143 -12.94 -5.27 -3.41
N PRO A 144 -14.01 -6.07 -3.55
CA PRO A 144 -14.33 -6.81 -4.78
C PRO A 144 -14.93 -5.95 -5.92
N SER A 145 -14.64 -4.65 -5.98
CA SER A 145 -15.28 -3.74 -6.95
C SER A 145 -15.04 -4.17 -8.41
N THR A 146 -16.10 -4.16 -9.22
CA THR A 146 -16.06 -4.29 -10.69
C THR A 146 -15.69 -2.97 -11.38
N ASN A 147 -15.79 -1.85 -10.67
CA ASN A 147 -15.40 -0.51 -11.13
C ASN A 147 -13.98 -0.20 -10.69
N TRP A 148 -13.21 0.49 -11.54
CA TRP A 148 -11.81 0.79 -11.30
C TRP A 148 -11.57 1.60 -10.01
N PRO A 149 -10.53 1.28 -9.20
CA PRO A 149 -9.61 0.16 -9.37
C PRO A 149 -10.30 -1.19 -9.06
N GLN A 150 -10.15 -2.14 -9.99
CA GLN A 150 -10.80 -3.45 -9.91
C GLN A 150 -10.08 -4.33 -8.90
N HIS A 151 -10.83 -5.06 -8.07
CA HIS A 151 -10.30 -6.09 -7.16
C HIS A 151 -9.08 -5.63 -6.34
N THR A 152 -9.22 -4.55 -5.59
CA THR A 152 -8.10 -4.03 -4.80
C THR A 152 -8.09 -4.64 -3.41
N ALA A 153 -6.93 -5.07 -2.95
CA ALA A 153 -6.72 -5.49 -1.57
C ALA A 153 -5.74 -4.57 -0.85
N TYR A 154 -5.87 -4.50 0.46
CA TYR A 154 -5.07 -3.65 1.33
C TYR A 154 -4.55 -4.47 2.49
N TYR A 155 -3.28 -4.30 2.82
CA TYR A 155 -2.67 -4.82 4.03
C TYR A 155 -2.13 -3.65 4.86
N CYS A 156 -2.81 -3.32 5.96
CA CYS A 156 -2.44 -2.21 6.80
C CYS A 156 -1.30 -2.61 7.74
N VAL A 157 -0.32 -1.71 7.90
CA VAL A 157 0.92 -2.01 8.63
C VAL A 157 0.79 -1.71 10.12
N ALA A 158 -0.10 -0.79 10.47
CA ALA A 158 -0.51 -0.38 11.81
C ALA A 158 -1.91 0.23 11.75
N TYR A 159 -2.55 0.39 12.90
CA TYR A 159 -3.66 1.33 13.04
C TYR A 159 -3.10 2.70 13.41
N SER A 160 -3.61 3.77 12.81
CA SER A 160 -3.37 5.12 13.33
C SER A 160 -3.99 5.28 14.73
N ASN A 161 -3.49 6.25 15.51
CA ASN A 161 -4.04 6.67 16.80
C ASN A 161 -4.32 8.17 16.79
#